data_AF-A0A7S1BZP9-F1
#
_entry.id   AF-A0A7S1BZP9-F1
#
_cell.length_a   1.000
_cell.length_b   1.000
_cell.length_c   1.000
_cell.angle_alpha   90.00
_cell.angle_beta   90.00
_cell.angle_gamma   90.00
#
_symmetry.space_group_name_H-M   'P 1'
#
loop_
_entity.id
_entity.type
_entity.pdbx_description
1 polymer ?
#
loop_
_entity_poly.entity_id
_entity_poly.type
_entity_poly.pdbx_seq_one_letter_code
_entity_poly.pdbx_strand_id
1 'polypeptide(L)'
;MASISCSILRTAQRLRPHASLDANFILRRSFFASSTDHTKLVSSAIVHRIADGPLTSYCLVPPDTALDDNFWVRRLCLASLNLENGTVYGAKIVQKGLGSPETVIARLLEEALVDVPGGQVKALASLDGLCKWVSEEIKIGGNEILEDLKEKDERAYGAVEAIATGIPRKGHSVVGIGTFNDGKDGWEELARQFVTEQLNVDTKVYGKKGTLSSIDYLADNTPEYIKTAGGTMASYLLK
;
A
#
# COMPACT_ATOMS: atom_id res chain seq x y z
N MET A 1 3.38 30.69 57.17
CA MET A 1 2.91 29.56 56.35
C MET A 1 3.32 29.82 54.90
N ALA A 2 4.03 28.85 54.32
CA ALA A 2 4.35 28.62 52.91
C ALA A 2 4.78 29.81 52.02
N SER A 3 6.10 29.98 51.88
CA SER A 3 6.74 30.58 50.69
C SER A 3 7.23 29.43 49.81
N ILE A 4 6.71 29.31 48.59
CA ILE A 4 7.13 28.30 47.60
C ILE A 4 8.13 28.99 46.67
N SER A 5 9.40 28.66 46.86
CA SER A 5 10.53 29.08 46.02
C SER A 5 10.51 28.30 44.70
N CYS A 6 10.59 29.03 43.60
CA CYS A 6 10.55 28.51 42.24
C CYS A 6 11.96 28.42 41.65
N SER A 7 12.19 27.37 40.86
CA SER A 7 13.22 27.20 39.81
C SER A 7 14.70 27.10 40.23
N ILE A 8 15.15 25.84 40.33
CA ILE A 8 16.54 25.41 40.22
C ILE A 8 16.96 25.50 38.74
N LEU A 9 17.91 26.37 38.41
CA LEU A 9 18.70 26.35 37.18
C LEU A 9 19.74 25.23 37.29
N ARG A 10 19.63 24.17 36.47
CA ARG A 10 20.72 23.20 36.26
C ARG A 10 21.45 23.50 34.96
N THR A 11 22.67 23.99 35.15
CA THR A 11 23.75 24.20 34.19
C THR A 11 24.05 22.93 33.40
N ALA A 12 24.00 23.02 32.07
CA ALA A 12 24.49 21.97 31.17
C ALA A 12 26.02 22.01 31.11
N GLN A 13 26.68 21.15 31.89
CA GLN A 13 28.09 20.83 31.68
C GLN A 13 28.22 19.77 30.59
N ARG A 14 28.72 20.18 29.42
CA ARG A 14 29.15 19.28 28.34
C ARG A 14 30.40 18.54 28.81
N LEU A 15 30.26 17.27 29.16
CA LEU A 15 31.38 16.34 29.24
C LEU A 15 31.71 15.84 27.83
N ARG A 16 32.92 16.17 27.35
CA ARG A 16 33.52 15.52 26.18
C ARG A 16 34.06 14.15 26.60
N PRO A 17 33.79 13.06 25.86
CA PRO A 17 34.59 11.86 26.02
C PRO A 17 35.92 12.03 25.28
N HIS A 18 36.99 11.71 26.00
CA HIS A 18 38.34 11.52 25.51
C HIS A 18 38.37 10.44 24.41
N ALA A 19 39.14 10.71 23.36
CA ALA A 19 39.55 9.72 22.39
C ALA A 19 40.56 8.74 23.04
N SER A 20 40.30 7.44 22.94
CA SER A 20 41.34 6.42 22.92
C SER A 20 41.22 5.64 21.62
N LEU A 21 42.32 5.65 20.87
CA LEU A 21 42.57 4.87 19.67
C LEU A 21 42.57 3.37 20.01
N ASP A 22 41.83 2.58 19.23
CA ASP A 22 42.27 1.31 18.62
C ASP A 22 41.06 0.46 18.21
N ALA A 23 40.62 0.65 16.96
CA ALA A 23 40.12 -0.41 16.09
C ALA A 23 39.83 0.20 14.72
N ASN A 24 40.61 -0.21 13.73
CA ASN A 24 40.38 0.06 12.31
C ASN A 24 39.10 -0.66 11.82
N PHE A 25 37.93 -0.23 12.29
CA PHE A 25 36.68 -0.48 11.57
C PHE A 25 36.42 0.74 10.71
N ILE A 26 37.02 0.72 9.52
CA ILE A 26 36.59 1.56 8.42
C ILE A 26 35.16 1.11 8.11
N LEU A 27 34.17 1.72 8.77
CA LEU A 27 32.81 1.78 8.28
C LEU A 27 32.87 2.54 6.96
N ARG A 28 33.19 1.81 5.89
CA ARG A 28 32.93 2.25 4.52
C ARG A 28 31.41 2.34 4.40
N ARG A 29 30.83 3.42 4.91
CA ARG A 29 29.54 3.87 4.46
C ARG A 29 29.73 4.22 3.00
N SER A 30 29.29 3.31 2.14
CA SER A 30 28.89 3.60 0.78
C SER A 30 27.74 4.61 0.90
N PHE A 31 28.08 5.87 1.13
CA PHE A 31 27.15 6.97 0.89
C PHE A 31 26.68 6.78 -0.55
N PHE A 32 25.37 6.59 -0.71
CA PHE A 32 24.68 6.48 -1.99
C PHE A 32 24.88 7.78 -2.78
N ALA A 33 26.08 7.94 -3.35
CA ALA A 33 26.37 8.93 -4.35
C ALA A 33 25.70 8.44 -5.64
N SER A 34 24.44 8.84 -5.82
CA SER A 34 23.86 9.33 -7.09
C SER A 34 24.46 8.76 -8.39
N SER A 35 24.53 7.44 -8.57
CA SER A 35 24.77 6.77 -9.86
C SER A 35 24.80 5.24 -9.67
N THR A 36 23.73 4.66 -9.14
CA THR A 36 23.58 3.19 -9.14
C THR A 36 22.42 2.83 -10.01
N ASP A 37 22.74 2.17 -11.11
CA ASP A 37 21.88 1.37 -11.98
C ASP A 37 20.77 0.68 -11.16
N HIS A 38 19.61 1.32 -11.05
CA HIS A 38 18.63 1.01 -9.99
C HIS A 38 17.98 -0.38 -10.16
N THR A 39 18.06 -0.94 -11.35
CA THR A 39 17.71 -2.35 -11.65
C THR A 39 18.56 -3.35 -10.86
N LYS A 40 19.83 -3.04 -10.57
CA LYS A 40 20.70 -3.92 -9.77
C LYS A 40 20.34 -3.93 -8.29
N LEU A 41 19.64 -2.90 -7.81
CA LEU A 41 19.25 -2.80 -6.40
C LEU A 41 18.23 -3.87 -6.01
N VAL A 42 17.32 -4.26 -6.92
CA VAL A 42 16.37 -5.35 -6.61
C VAL A 42 17.10 -6.66 -6.45
N SER A 43 17.99 -7.00 -7.40
CA SER A 43 18.70 -8.27 -7.38
C SER A 43 19.63 -8.42 -6.18
N SER A 44 20.19 -7.34 -5.66
CA SER A 44 21.07 -7.37 -4.48
C SER A 44 20.34 -7.12 -3.16
N ALA A 45 19.13 -6.54 -3.18
CA ALA A 45 18.35 -6.34 -1.98
C ALA A 45 17.93 -7.68 -1.37
N ILE A 46 17.73 -7.65 -0.06
CA ILE A 46 17.34 -8.79 0.76
C ILE A 46 15.98 -8.53 1.39
N VAL A 47 15.17 -9.57 1.52
CA VAL A 47 13.91 -9.49 2.25
C VAL A 47 14.20 -9.79 3.70
N HIS A 48 13.84 -8.88 4.59
CA HIS A 48 13.94 -9.06 6.03
C HIS A 48 12.55 -9.11 6.65
N ARG A 49 12.39 -9.99 7.63
CA ARG A 49 11.14 -10.23 8.33
C ARG A 49 11.15 -9.51 9.68
N ILE A 50 10.18 -8.63 9.89
CA ILE A 50 9.93 -7.97 11.18
C ILE A 50 8.64 -8.54 11.77
N ALA A 51 8.74 -9.29 12.86
CA ALA A 51 7.58 -9.79 13.59
C ALA A 51 7.20 -8.83 14.73
N ASP A 52 5.91 -8.47 14.82
CA ASP A 52 5.33 -7.59 15.84
C ASP A 52 3.97 -8.18 16.28
N GLY A 53 4.02 -9.20 17.14
CA GLY A 53 2.83 -9.96 17.56
C GLY A 53 2.25 -10.80 16.40
N PRO A 54 0.94 -10.69 16.08
CA PRO A 54 0.32 -11.43 14.98
C PRO A 54 0.68 -10.86 13.59
N LEU A 55 1.23 -9.64 13.56
CA LEU A 55 1.64 -8.97 12.34
C LEU A 55 3.08 -9.31 12.01
N THR A 56 3.32 -9.74 10.77
CA THR A 56 4.65 -9.90 10.20
C THR A 56 4.79 -8.98 9.00
N SER A 57 5.79 -8.10 9.03
CA SER A 57 6.14 -7.24 7.90
C SER A 57 7.37 -7.78 7.17
N TYR A 58 7.24 -7.97 5.86
CA TYR A 58 8.34 -8.30 4.96
C TYR A 58 8.85 -7.01 4.35
N CYS A 59 10.09 -6.66 4.62
CA CYS A 59 10.73 -5.44 4.16
C CYS A 59 11.87 -5.77 3.21
N LEU A 60 11.82 -5.26 1.99
CA LEU A 60 12.95 -5.28 1.07
C LEU A 60 13.94 -4.20 1.50
N VAL A 61 15.18 -4.56 1.79
CA VAL A 61 16.24 -3.64 2.24
C VAL A 61 17.55 -3.86 1.47
N PRO A 62 18.46 -2.86 1.42
CA PRO A 62 19.79 -3.05 0.85
C PRO A 62 20.59 -4.17 1.53
N PRO A 63 21.53 -4.83 0.84
CA PRO A 63 22.30 -5.97 1.37
C PRO A 63 23.16 -5.65 2.61
N ASP A 64 23.61 -4.40 2.76
CA ASP A 64 24.45 -3.95 3.87
C ASP A 64 23.64 -3.36 5.05
N THR A 65 22.33 -3.61 5.09
CA THR A 65 21.46 -3.13 6.17
C THR A 65 21.74 -3.91 7.45
N ALA A 66 21.92 -3.21 8.57
CA ALA A 66 21.99 -3.83 9.89
C ALA A 66 20.63 -4.46 10.25
N LEU A 67 20.55 -5.79 10.16
CA LEU A 67 19.30 -6.56 10.34
C LEU A 67 19.00 -6.91 11.79
N ASP A 68 19.97 -6.74 12.68
CA ASP A 68 19.85 -6.97 14.12
C ASP A 68 19.04 -5.87 14.83
N ASP A 69 18.84 -4.74 14.15
CA ASP A 69 18.08 -3.62 14.66
C ASP A 69 16.93 -3.25 13.70
N ASN A 70 15.71 -3.57 14.12
CA ASN A 70 14.47 -3.25 13.40
C ASN A 70 14.34 -1.77 13.05
N PHE A 71 14.99 -0.87 13.81
CA PHE A 71 15.01 0.56 13.49
C PHE A 71 15.62 0.83 12.11
N TRP A 72 16.76 0.21 11.79
CA TRP A 72 17.44 0.41 10.50
C TRP A 72 16.67 -0.22 9.36
N VAL A 73 16.09 -1.41 9.57
CA VAL A 73 15.27 -2.09 8.57
C VAL A 73 14.06 -1.22 8.20
N ARG A 74 13.31 -0.71 9.18
CA ARG A 74 12.16 0.17 8.92
C ARG A 74 12.56 1.47 8.21
N ARG A 75 13.72 2.04 8.59
CA ARG A 75 14.21 3.30 8.02
C ARG A 75 14.73 3.17 6.58
N LEU A 76 15.33 2.02 6.24
CA LEU A 76 15.91 1.74 4.92
C LEU A 76 15.00 0.85 4.06
N CYS A 77 13.74 0.65 4.48
CA CYS A 77 12.75 -0.15 3.78
C CYS A 77 12.47 0.44 2.40
N LEU A 78 12.78 -0.36 1.37
CA LEU A 78 12.63 -0.02 -0.04
C LEU A 78 11.22 -0.38 -0.53
N ALA A 79 10.69 -1.49 -0.03
CA ALA A 79 9.32 -1.93 -0.24
C ALA A 79 8.87 -2.81 0.93
N SER A 80 7.57 -2.83 1.23
CA SER A 80 7.00 -3.62 2.32
C SER A 80 5.75 -4.36 1.91
N LEU A 81 5.49 -5.48 2.58
CA LEU A 81 4.26 -6.27 2.51
C LEU A 81 3.95 -6.80 3.91
N ASN A 82 2.69 -6.81 4.31
CA ASN A 82 2.27 -7.30 5.62
C ASN A 82 1.55 -8.62 5.50
N LEU A 83 1.74 -9.50 6.49
CA LEU A 83 1.02 -10.73 6.71
C LEU A 83 0.47 -10.74 8.13
N GLU A 84 -0.83 -10.94 8.27
CA GLU A 84 -1.50 -11.04 9.57
C GLU A 84 -2.61 -12.09 9.48
N ASN A 85 -2.60 -13.08 10.38
CA ASN A 85 -3.64 -14.12 10.45
C ASN A 85 -3.93 -14.80 9.09
N GLY A 86 -2.89 -15.08 8.29
CA GLY A 86 -3.04 -15.68 6.96
C GLY A 86 -3.57 -14.73 5.87
N THR A 87 -3.64 -13.43 6.16
CA THR A 87 -4.02 -12.40 5.18
C THR A 87 -2.82 -11.52 4.85
N VAL A 88 -2.50 -11.43 3.56
CA VAL A 88 -1.45 -10.57 3.02
C VAL A 88 -2.05 -9.25 2.52
N TYR A 89 -1.47 -8.11 2.89
CA TYR A 89 -1.98 -6.79 2.50
C TYR A 89 -0.91 -5.70 2.58
N GLY A 90 -1.27 -4.49 2.13
CA GLY A 90 -0.45 -3.28 2.36
C GLY A 90 0.86 -3.27 1.59
N ALA A 91 0.87 -3.83 0.38
CA ALA A 91 2.01 -3.77 -0.51
C ALA A 91 2.38 -2.31 -0.78
N LYS A 92 3.61 -1.90 -0.49
CA LYS A 92 4.07 -0.53 -0.65
C LYS A 92 5.47 -0.51 -1.20
N ILE A 93 5.69 0.29 -2.25
CA ILE A 93 7.01 0.53 -2.82
C ILE A 93 7.41 1.97 -2.51
N VAL A 94 8.45 2.14 -1.71
CA VAL A 94 8.94 3.44 -1.27
C VAL A 94 9.83 4.09 -2.34
N GLN A 95 10.64 3.29 -3.03
CA GLN A 95 11.57 3.78 -4.05
C GLN A 95 11.18 3.33 -5.46
N LYS A 96 10.83 4.30 -6.32
CA LYS A 96 10.38 4.07 -7.71
C LYS A 96 11.44 3.51 -8.66
N GLY A 97 12.71 3.44 -8.23
CA GLY A 97 13.83 2.93 -9.03
C GLY A 97 14.06 1.42 -8.93
N LEU A 98 13.35 0.71 -8.04
CA LEU A 98 13.56 -0.72 -7.75
C LEU A 98 13.01 -1.64 -8.86
N GLY A 99 13.18 -1.31 -10.14
CA GLY A 99 12.64 -2.11 -11.23
C GLY A 99 11.10 -2.12 -11.30
N SER A 100 10.53 -3.16 -11.90
CA SER A 100 9.08 -3.29 -12.07
C SER A 100 8.39 -3.57 -10.73
N PRO A 101 7.36 -2.77 -10.36
CA PRO A 101 6.59 -2.97 -9.13
C PRO A 101 6.09 -4.39 -8.92
N GLU A 102 5.64 -5.03 -10.01
CA GLU A 102 5.13 -6.40 -10.01
C GLU A 102 6.18 -7.40 -9.51
N THR A 103 7.43 -7.24 -9.92
CA THR A 103 8.54 -8.13 -9.53
C THR A 103 8.92 -7.93 -8.06
N VAL A 104 8.91 -6.68 -7.59
CA VAL A 104 9.23 -6.35 -6.20
C VAL A 104 8.19 -6.95 -5.25
N ILE A 105 6.91 -6.76 -5.55
CA ILE A 105 5.81 -7.27 -4.72
C ILE A 105 5.74 -8.79 -4.82
N ALA A 106 5.93 -9.38 -6.01
CA ALA A 106 5.96 -10.83 -6.16
C ALA A 106 7.06 -11.48 -5.30
N ARG A 107 8.24 -10.85 -5.21
CA ARG A 107 9.33 -11.33 -4.35
C ARG A 107 8.97 -11.28 -2.86
N LEU A 108 8.36 -10.19 -2.40
CA LEU A 108 7.90 -10.09 -1.01
C LEU A 108 6.81 -11.12 -0.71
N LEU A 109 5.91 -11.35 -1.67
CA LEU A 109 4.82 -12.31 -1.55
C LEU A 109 5.34 -13.74 -1.45
N GLU A 110 6.36 -14.10 -2.23
CA GLU A 110 6.96 -15.43 -2.18
C GLU A 110 7.54 -15.75 -0.80
N GLU A 111 8.24 -14.80 -0.19
CA GLU A 111 8.73 -14.93 1.20
C GLU A 111 7.59 -15.04 2.22
N ALA A 112 6.50 -14.27 2.02
CA ALA A 112 5.33 -14.34 2.89
C ALA A 112 4.59 -15.69 2.82
N LEU A 113 4.53 -16.29 1.64
CA LEU A 113 3.88 -17.59 1.44
C LEU A 113 4.66 -18.75 2.07
N VAL A 114 6.00 -18.64 2.13
CA VAL A 114 6.84 -19.64 2.83
C VAL A 114 6.49 -19.76 4.31
N ASP A 115 6.10 -18.65 4.94
CA ASP A 115 5.75 -18.61 6.37
C ASP A 115 4.34 -19.17 6.68
N VAL A 116 3.54 -19.49 5.67
CA VAL A 116 2.19 -20.08 5.84
C VAL A 116 2.09 -21.42 5.10
N PRO A 117 2.83 -22.47 5.52
CA PRO A 117 2.86 -23.73 4.80
C PRO A 117 1.50 -24.45 4.85
N GLY A 118 0.89 -24.67 3.69
CA GLY A 118 -0.33 -25.46 3.53
C GLY A 118 -1.63 -24.80 4.02
N GLY A 119 -1.58 -23.54 4.44
CA GLY A 119 -2.77 -22.75 4.77
C GLY A 119 -3.37 -22.05 3.54
N GLN A 120 -4.68 -21.78 3.57
CA GLN A 120 -5.28 -20.86 2.61
C GLN A 120 -4.83 -19.44 2.97
N VAL A 121 -4.04 -18.82 2.10
CA VAL A 121 -3.61 -17.43 2.28
C VAL A 121 -4.56 -16.51 1.51
N LYS A 122 -5.16 -15.55 2.21
CA LYS A 122 -5.96 -14.49 1.59
C LYS A 122 -5.04 -13.33 1.23
N ALA A 123 -5.24 -12.67 0.09
CA ALA A 123 -4.58 -11.40 -0.21
C ALA A 123 -5.61 -10.29 -0.43
N LEU A 124 -5.37 -9.14 0.18
CA LEU A 124 -6.15 -7.92 -0.03
C LEU A 124 -5.37 -7.00 -0.98
N ALA A 125 -5.86 -6.90 -2.21
CA ALA A 125 -5.36 -5.99 -3.22
C ALA A 125 -5.92 -4.58 -2.99
N SER A 126 -5.04 -3.58 -3.02
CA SER A 126 -5.51 -2.23 -3.31
C SER A 126 -5.99 -2.17 -4.76
N LEU A 127 -6.96 -1.30 -5.03
CA LEU A 127 -7.47 -1.01 -6.38
C LEU A 127 -7.10 0.43 -6.77
N ASP A 128 -5.88 0.84 -6.39
CA ASP A 128 -5.38 2.18 -6.69
C ASP A 128 -5.49 2.49 -8.19
N GLY A 129 -6.11 3.64 -8.49
CA GLY A 129 -6.37 4.08 -9.86
C GLY A 129 -7.76 3.71 -10.40
N LEU A 130 -8.58 2.93 -9.68
CA LEU A 130 -9.93 2.57 -10.10
C LEU A 130 -10.80 3.82 -10.38
N CYS A 131 -10.83 4.82 -9.48
CA CYS A 131 -11.61 6.05 -9.71
C CYS A 131 -11.16 6.77 -10.98
N LYS A 132 -9.84 6.84 -11.20
CA LYS A 132 -9.29 7.46 -12.40
C LYS A 132 -9.72 6.72 -13.65
N TRP A 133 -9.58 5.39 -13.67
CA TRP A 133 -10.00 4.55 -14.79
C TRP A 133 -11.49 4.72 -15.09
N VAL A 134 -12.37 4.58 -14.09
CA VAL A 134 -13.82 4.80 -14.28
C VAL A 134 -14.10 6.20 -14.84
N SER A 135 -13.44 7.24 -14.34
CA SER A 135 -13.63 8.61 -14.84
C SER A 135 -13.16 8.81 -16.28
N GLU A 136 -12.20 8.01 -16.74
CA GLU A 136 -11.72 8.02 -18.13
C GLU A 136 -12.69 7.25 -19.03
N GLU A 137 -13.16 6.08 -18.59
CA GLU A 137 -14.20 5.29 -19.29
C GLU A 137 -15.50 6.09 -19.49
N ILE A 138 -15.93 6.87 -18.49
CA ILE A 138 -17.09 7.77 -18.61
C ILE A 138 -16.91 8.81 -19.72
N LYS A 139 -15.67 9.31 -19.91
CA LYS A 139 -15.38 10.34 -20.92
C LYS A 139 -15.24 9.77 -22.32
N ILE A 140 -14.62 8.59 -22.43
CA ILE A 140 -14.39 7.91 -23.70
C ILE A 140 -15.71 7.31 -24.21
N GLY A 141 -16.52 6.75 -23.30
CA GLY A 141 -17.71 5.97 -23.61
C GLY A 141 -17.37 4.55 -24.09
N GLY A 142 -18.40 3.71 -24.22
CA GLY A 142 -18.25 2.35 -24.76
C GLY A 142 -17.95 1.26 -23.74
N ASN A 143 -17.90 1.59 -22.44
CA ASN A 143 -17.92 0.59 -21.39
C ASN A 143 -19.38 0.10 -21.19
N GLU A 144 -19.62 -1.18 -21.45
CA GLU A 144 -20.98 -1.77 -21.42
C GLU A 144 -21.68 -1.56 -20.07
N ILE A 145 -20.95 -1.69 -18.96
CA ILE A 145 -21.52 -1.51 -17.60
C ILE A 145 -21.99 -0.06 -17.41
N LEU A 146 -21.18 0.92 -17.84
CA LEU A 146 -21.53 2.34 -17.71
C LEU A 146 -22.70 2.73 -18.61
N GLU A 147 -22.77 2.22 -19.85
CA GLU A 147 -23.89 2.50 -20.75
C GLU A 147 -25.19 1.85 -20.23
N ASP A 148 -25.12 0.61 -19.74
CA ASP A 148 -26.26 -0.08 -19.13
C ASP A 148 -26.80 0.68 -17.91
N LEU A 149 -25.90 1.14 -17.03
CA LEU A 149 -26.29 1.96 -15.87
C LEU A 149 -26.94 3.27 -16.32
N LYS A 150 -26.39 3.93 -17.33
CA LYS A 150 -26.91 5.21 -17.84
C LYS A 150 -28.31 5.07 -18.43
N GLU A 151 -28.61 3.96 -19.10
CA GLU A 151 -29.93 3.70 -19.68
C GLU A 151 -30.96 3.24 -18.65
N LYS A 152 -30.57 2.39 -17.70
CA LYS A 152 -31.50 1.72 -16.78
C LYS A 152 -31.68 2.44 -15.46
N ASP A 153 -30.64 3.08 -14.94
CA ASP A 153 -30.63 3.73 -13.63
C ASP A 153 -29.72 4.98 -13.61
N GLU A 154 -30.30 6.10 -14.06
CA GLU A 154 -29.63 7.41 -14.05
C GLU A 154 -29.13 7.81 -12.66
N ARG A 155 -29.81 7.36 -11.59
CA ARG A 155 -29.43 7.66 -10.21
C ARG A 155 -28.16 6.92 -9.81
N ALA A 156 -28.07 5.63 -10.14
CA ALA A 156 -26.88 4.82 -9.92
C ALA A 156 -25.71 5.29 -10.81
N TYR A 157 -25.96 5.57 -12.08
CA TYR A 157 -24.96 6.14 -12.99
C TYR A 157 -24.36 7.44 -12.44
N GLY A 158 -25.21 8.40 -12.07
CA GLY A 158 -24.74 9.66 -11.49
C GLY A 158 -24.01 9.48 -10.16
N ALA A 159 -24.32 8.41 -9.41
CA ALA A 159 -23.61 8.08 -8.18
C ALA A 159 -22.20 7.54 -8.46
N VAL A 160 -22.08 6.62 -9.41
CA VAL A 160 -20.79 6.09 -9.90
C VAL A 160 -19.91 7.23 -10.43
N GLU A 161 -20.47 8.12 -11.24
CA GLU A 161 -19.74 9.30 -11.75
C GLU A 161 -19.24 10.19 -10.60
N ALA A 162 -20.08 10.44 -9.59
CA ALA A 162 -19.71 11.24 -8.43
C ALA A 162 -18.62 10.58 -7.56
N ILE A 163 -18.64 9.26 -7.42
CA ILE A 163 -17.58 8.51 -6.72
C ILE A 163 -16.26 8.60 -7.50
N ALA A 164 -16.29 8.35 -8.81
CA ALA A 164 -15.10 8.37 -9.67
C ALA A 164 -14.43 9.74 -9.75
N THR A 165 -15.24 10.81 -9.84
CA THR A 165 -14.73 12.18 -10.02
C THR A 165 -14.50 12.91 -8.71
N GLY A 166 -15.13 12.46 -7.61
CA GLY A 166 -15.20 13.19 -6.36
C GLY A 166 -16.09 14.45 -6.43
N ILE A 167 -16.87 14.62 -7.52
CA ILE A 167 -17.74 15.77 -7.73
C ILE A 167 -19.17 15.39 -7.29
N PRO A 168 -19.82 16.15 -6.39
CA PRO A 168 -21.18 15.86 -5.96
C PRO A 168 -22.19 15.90 -7.11
N ARG A 169 -23.18 15.00 -7.07
CA ARG A 169 -24.33 15.00 -7.99
C ARG A 169 -25.12 16.31 -7.90
N LYS A 170 -25.86 16.65 -8.96
CA LYS A 170 -26.80 17.78 -8.95
C LYS A 170 -27.75 17.68 -7.74
N GLY A 171 -27.93 18.80 -7.05
CA GLY A 171 -28.76 18.87 -5.83
C GLY A 171 -28.08 18.36 -4.54
N HIS A 172 -26.83 17.91 -4.60
CA HIS A 172 -26.04 17.47 -3.44
C HIS A 172 -24.83 18.38 -3.25
N SER A 173 -24.45 18.63 -1.99
CA SER A 173 -23.28 19.47 -1.64
C SER A 173 -21.99 18.68 -1.46
N VAL A 174 -22.09 17.36 -1.25
CA VAL A 174 -20.96 16.47 -0.95
C VAL A 174 -21.16 15.08 -1.56
N VAL A 175 -20.07 14.37 -1.84
CA VAL A 175 -20.09 12.93 -2.13
C VAL A 175 -20.19 12.19 -0.79
N GLY A 176 -21.43 12.01 -0.33
CA GLY A 176 -21.72 11.40 0.98
C GLY A 176 -22.07 9.92 0.88
N ILE A 177 -22.33 9.29 2.03
CA ILE A 177 -22.69 7.87 2.14
C ILE A 177 -23.90 7.50 1.27
N GLY A 178 -24.86 8.42 1.08
CA GLY A 178 -26.01 8.21 0.19
C GLY A 178 -25.58 8.02 -1.26
N THR A 179 -24.57 8.76 -1.73
CA THR A 179 -24.00 8.57 -3.08
C THR A 179 -23.32 7.20 -3.18
N PHE A 180 -22.54 6.80 -2.18
CA PHE A 180 -21.93 5.48 -2.17
C PHE A 180 -22.98 4.36 -2.16
N ASN A 181 -24.05 4.47 -1.38
CA ASN A 181 -25.10 3.45 -1.36
C ASN A 181 -25.82 3.35 -2.72
N ASP A 182 -26.11 4.49 -3.34
CA ASP A 182 -26.78 4.55 -4.64
C ASP A 182 -25.93 3.95 -5.78
N GLY A 183 -24.60 4.10 -5.70
CA GLY A 183 -23.67 3.62 -6.74
C GLY A 183 -23.10 2.23 -6.49
N LYS A 184 -23.46 1.57 -5.39
CA LYS A 184 -22.78 0.37 -4.89
C LYS A 184 -22.67 -0.73 -5.95
N ASP A 185 -23.81 -1.17 -6.50
CA ASP A 185 -23.84 -2.35 -7.37
C ASP A 185 -23.05 -2.10 -8.66
N GLY A 186 -23.25 -0.94 -9.28
CA GLY A 186 -22.47 -0.51 -10.46
C GLY A 186 -20.98 -0.35 -10.17
N TRP A 187 -20.62 0.16 -8.98
CA TRP A 187 -19.22 0.33 -8.58
C TRP A 187 -18.52 -1.03 -8.35
N GLU A 188 -19.19 -1.99 -7.71
CA GLU A 188 -18.66 -3.34 -7.51
C GLU A 188 -18.45 -4.08 -8.85
N GLU A 189 -19.35 -3.87 -9.81
CA GLU A 189 -19.23 -4.47 -11.15
C GLU A 189 -18.04 -3.89 -11.93
N LEU A 190 -17.88 -2.56 -11.92
CA LEU A 190 -16.73 -1.87 -12.49
C LEU A 190 -15.42 -2.28 -11.81
N ALA A 191 -15.40 -2.40 -10.49
CA ALA A 191 -14.24 -2.89 -9.76
C ALA A 191 -13.88 -4.32 -10.15
N ARG A 192 -14.88 -5.19 -10.39
CA ARG A 192 -14.65 -6.56 -10.88
C ARG A 192 -14.06 -6.57 -12.29
N GLN A 193 -14.54 -5.70 -13.18
CA GLN A 193 -13.94 -5.53 -14.51
C GLN A 193 -12.48 -5.08 -14.41
N PHE A 194 -12.22 -4.02 -13.65
CA PHE A 194 -10.87 -3.49 -13.41
C PHE A 194 -9.88 -4.55 -12.91
N VAL A 195 -10.36 -5.40 -11.99
CA VAL A 195 -9.61 -6.53 -11.46
C VAL A 195 -9.36 -7.60 -12.53
N THR A 196 -10.38 -7.95 -13.31
CA THR A 196 -10.31 -8.98 -14.36
C THR A 196 -9.34 -8.58 -15.47
N GLU A 197 -9.32 -7.30 -15.82
CA GLU A 197 -8.37 -6.71 -16.76
C GLU A 197 -6.97 -6.48 -16.16
N GLN A 198 -6.81 -6.74 -14.86
CA GLN A 198 -5.55 -6.61 -14.11
C GLN A 198 -4.90 -5.23 -14.29
N LEU A 199 -5.69 -4.17 -14.11
CA LEU A 199 -5.28 -2.81 -14.43
C LEU A 199 -4.35 -2.16 -13.40
N ASN A 200 -4.11 -2.80 -12.24
CA ASN A 200 -3.13 -2.33 -11.27
C ASN A 200 -2.11 -3.40 -10.85
N VAL A 201 -1.09 -2.99 -10.11
CA VAL A 201 0.04 -3.87 -9.75
C VAL A 201 -0.42 -5.03 -8.86
N ASP A 202 -1.22 -4.76 -7.84
CA ASP A 202 -1.68 -5.78 -6.89
C ASP A 202 -2.54 -6.85 -7.58
N THR A 203 -3.49 -6.43 -8.44
CA THR A 203 -4.35 -7.38 -9.18
C THR A 203 -3.55 -8.24 -10.15
N LYS A 204 -2.51 -7.70 -10.80
CA LYS A 204 -1.59 -8.50 -11.62
C LYS A 204 -0.80 -9.51 -10.81
N VAL A 205 -0.27 -9.12 -9.65
CA VAL A 205 0.58 -10.01 -8.84
C VAL A 205 -0.27 -11.09 -8.18
N TYR A 206 -1.34 -10.70 -7.48
CA TYR A 206 -2.21 -11.66 -6.78
C TYR A 206 -3.05 -12.49 -7.75
N GLY A 207 -3.50 -11.93 -8.87
CA GLY A 207 -4.23 -12.66 -9.91
C GLY A 207 -3.40 -13.75 -10.60
N LYS A 208 -2.06 -13.62 -10.64
CA LYS A 208 -1.16 -14.68 -11.15
C LYS A 208 -0.98 -15.84 -10.16
N LYS A 209 -1.16 -15.59 -8.86
CA LYS A 209 -0.90 -16.56 -7.78
C LYS A 209 -2.18 -17.10 -7.14
N GLY A 210 -3.35 -16.53 -7.46
CA GLY A 210 -4.61 -16.85 -6.82
C GLY A 210 -5.82 -16.61 -7.69
N THR A 211 -6.99 -16.80 -7.09
CA THR A 211 -8.29 -16.54 -7.72
C THR A 211 -9.02 -15.44 -6.97
N LEU A 212 -9.68 -14.54 -7.71
CA LEU A 212 -10.54 -13.53 -7.12
C LEU A 212 -11.65 -14.20 -6.30
N SER A 213 -11.75 -13.81 -5.02
CA SER A 213 -12.73 -14.32 -4.06
C SER A 213 -13.91 -13.36 -3.90
N SER A 214 -13.63 -12.07 -3.64
CA SER A 214 -14.65 -11.05 -3.44
C SER A 214 -14.15 -9.67 -3.83
N ILE A 215 -15.10 -8.77 -4.09
CA ILE A 215 -14.90 -7.33 -4.13
C ILE A 215 -15.55 -6.79 -2.86
N ASP A 216 -14.76 -6.12 -2.03
CA ASP A 216 -15.19 -5.63 -0.73
C ASP A 216 -15.39 -4.12 -0.84
N TYR A 217 -16.65 -3.69 -0.96
CA TYR A 217 -17.04 -2.30 -1.11
C TYR A 217 -16.87 -1.51 0.19
N LEU A 218 -16.27 -0.32 0.10
CA LEU A 218 -15.95 0.54 1.26
C LEU A 218 -15.15 -0.17 2.36
N ALA A 219 -14.29 -1.12 2.00
CA ALA A 219 -13.42 -1.85 2.91
C ALA A 219 -12.36 -0.94 3.58
N ASP A 220 -11.88 0.09 2.87
CA ASP A 220 -11.00 1.12 3.42
C ASP A 220 -11.63 2.51 3.21
N ASN A 221 -11.98 3.16 4.33
CA ASN A 221 -12.68 4.44 4.35
C ASN A 221 -11.75 5.64 4.59
N THR A 222 -10.43 5.46 4.46
CA THR A 222 -9.50 6.57 4.56
C THR A 222 -9.74 7.58 3.44
N PRO A 223 -9.73 8.90 3.73
CA PRO A 223 -9.99 9.92 2.72
C PRO A 223 -9.05 9.85 1.50
N GLU A 224 -7.82 9.40 1.71
CA GLU A 224 -6.83 9.21 0.66
C GLU A 224 -7.21 8.04 -0.26
N TYR A 225 -7.62 6.91 0.31
CA TYR A 225 -7.95 5.72 -0.46
C TYR A 225 -9.32 5.82 -1.17
N ILE A 226 -10.29 6.50 -0.56
CA ILE A 226 -11.57 6.81 -1.20
C ILE A 226 -11.37 7.58 -2.52
N LYS A 227 -10.41 8.51 -2.58
CA LYS A 227 -10.14 9.31 -3.79
C LYS A 227 -9.58 8.50 -4.96
N THR A 228 -8.91 7.38 -4.68
CA THR A 228 -8.21 6.57 -5.70
C THR A 228 -9.02 5.35 -6.10
N ALA A 229 -9.78 4.76 -5.17
CA ALA A 229 -10.48 3.49 -5.39
C ALA A 229 -11.94 3.46 -4.88
N GLY A 230 -12.50 4.57 -4.41
CA GLY A 230 -13.85 4.59 -3.85
C GLY A 230 -13.97 3.71 -2.60
N GLY A 231 -12.86 3.47 -1.90
CA GLY A 231 -12.78 2.60 -0.73
C GLY A 231 -12.89 1.10 -1.02
N THR A 232 -12.91 0.71 -2.29
CA THR A 232 -13.11 -0.68 -2.70
C THR A 232 -11.79 -1.43 -2.71
N MET A 233 -11.80 -2.68 -2.22
CA MET A 233 -10.65 -3.58 -2.24
C MET A 233 -11.02 -4.91 -2.91
N ALA A 234 -10.04 -5.64 -3.42
CA ALA A 234 -10.25 -6.98 -3.96
C ALA A 234 -9.56 -8.03 -3.09
N SER A 235 -10.30 -9.10 -2.81
CA SER A 235 -9.85 -10.22 -2.01
C SER A 235 -9.51 -11.40 -2.91
N TYR A 236 -8.30 -11.95 -2.79
CA TYR A 236 -7.84 -13.14 -3.51
C TYR A 236 -7.62 -14.31 -2.56
N LEU A 237 -7.89 -15.52 -3.03
CA LEU A 237 -7.41 -16.75 -2.41
C LEU A 237 -6.17 -17.22 -3.17
N LEU A 238 -5.02 -17.17 -2.49
CA LEU A 238 -3.72 -17.56 -3.05
C LEU A 238 -3.53 -19.08 -2.97
N LYS A 239 -2.77 -19.63 -3.92
CA LYS A 239 -2.46 -21.07 -4.04
C LYS A 239 -1.01 -21.37 -3.70
#